data_AF-A0A3E0R1A0-F1
#
_entry.id   AF-A0A3E0R1A0-F1
#
_cell.length_a   1.000
_cell.length_b   1.000
_cell.length_c   1.000
_cell.angle_alpha   90.00
_cell.angle_beta   90.00
_cell.angle_gamma   90.00
#
_symmetry.space_group_name_H-M   'P 1'
#
loop_
_entity.id
_entity.type
_entity.pdbx_description
1 polymer ?
#
loop_
_entity_poly.entity_id
_entity_poly.type
_entity_poly.pdbx_seq_one_letter_code
_entity_poly.pdbx_strand_id
1 'polypeptide(L)'
;MKRRPYKRRKRGPVQAKKISYDGINFASGLERYMYMALKKAKIKAKYEGETFVLLNGFHFPNKCYARQANGKGDFKDRGSKRILPIKYTPDFIGDDFIIETKGRANESFPMRWKLFKKLVTEQFPQYTLYKPQNQAECDRVIEIIRSSQKK
;
A
#
# COMPACT_ATOMS: atom_id res chain seq x y z
N MET A 1 39.07 33.31 3.58
CA MET A 1 38.51 32.13 4.28
C MET A 1 37.63 31.33 3.31
N LYS A 2 37.97 30.07 2.99
CA LYS A 2 37.12 29.21 2.13
C LYS A 2 35.88 28.80 2.92
N ARG A 3 34.68 29.22 2.48
CA ARG A 3 33.40 28.80 3.06
C ARG A 3 33.26 27.27 2.93
N ARG A 4 33.21 26.56 4.06
CA ARG A 4 32.94 25.11 4.07
C ARG A 4 31.57 24.87 3.41
N PRO A 5 31.44 23.98 2.41
CA PRO A 5 30.15 23.71 1.78
C PRO A 5 29.19 23.12 2.83
N TYR A 6 28.01 23.73 2.95
CA TYR A 6 26.94 23.28 3.85
C TYR A 6 26.57 21.84 3.48
N LYS A 7 26.92 20.86 4.33
CA LYS A 7 26.49 19.47 4.15
C LYS A 7 24.97 19.44 4.16
N ARG A 8 24.35 19.26 2.99
CA ARG A 8 22.91 19.01 2.84
C ARG A 8 22.58 17.78 3.71
N ARG A 9 21.91 17.99 4.84
CA ARG A 9 21.38 16.90 5.66
C ARG A 9 20.54 16.00 4.76
N LYS A 10 20.76 14.68 4.79
CA LYS A 10 19.90 13.73 4.08
C LYS A 10 18.48 14.00 4.54
N ARG A 11 17.61 14.44 3.61
CA ARG A 11 16.20 14.66 3.92
C ARG A 11 15.64 13.32 4.37
N GLY A 12 15.05 13.29 5.56
CA GLY A 12 14.36 12.10 6.07
C GLY A 12 13.25 11.67 5.12
N PRO A 13 12.57 10.55 5.42
CA PRO A 13 11.42 10.13 4.63
C PRO A 13 10.45 11.30 4.45
N VAL A 14 10.14 11.64 3.20
CA VAL A 14 9.16 12.70 2.91
C VAL A 14 7.82 12.18 3.39
N GLN A 15 7.27 12.79 4.44
CA GLN A 15 5.91 12.54 4.85
C GLN A 15 5.00 13.18 3.80
N ALA A 16 4.24 12.36 3.08
CA ALA A 16 3.15 12.87 2.25
C ALA A 16 2.13 13.52 3.19
N LYS A 17 1.77 14.78 2.92
CA LYS A 17 0.62 15.39 3.60
C LYS A 17 -0.62 14.64 3.13
N LYS A 18 -1.51 14.29 4.06
CA LYS A 18 -2.86 13.84 3.70
C LYS A 18 -3.54 14.97 2.92
N ILE A 19 -4.20 14.63 1.82
CA ILE A 19 -4.86 15.61 0.95
C ILE A 19 -6.33 15.22 0.86
N SER A 20 -7.20 16.19 1.10
CA SER A 20 -8.64 16.01 0.99
C SER A 20 -9.13 16.41 -0.41
N TYR A 21 -9.98 15.60 -1.02
CA TYR A 21 -10.65 15.92 -2.29
C TYR A 21 -11.99 15.16 -2.35
N ASP A 22 -13.07 15.81 -2.80
CA ASP A 22 -14.44 15.27 -2.78
C ASP A 22 -14.88 14.72 -1.41
N GLY A 23 -14.40 15.31 -0.30
CA GLY A 23 -14.68 14.81 1.06
C GLY A 23 -13.92 13.55 1.47
N ILE A 24 -13.07 12.99 0.59
CA ILE A 24 -12.21 11.83 0.87
C ILE A 24 -10.83 12.32 1.28
N ASN A 25 -10.24 11.68 2.30
CA ASN A 25 -8.87 11.96 2.77
C ASN A 25 -7.91 10.90 2.21
N PHE A 26 -7.11 11.28 1.22
CA PHE A 26 -6.11 10.39 0.61
C PHE A 26 -4.81 10.36 1.44
N ALA A 27 -4.17 9.19 1.52
CA ALA A 27 -2.89 9.02 2.20
C ALA A 27 -1.72 9.55 1.36
N SER A 28 -1.88 9.67 0.04
CA SER A 28 -0.88 10.27 -0.84
C SER A 28 -1.46 11.11 -2.00
N GLY A 29 -0.61 11.97 -2.56
CA GLY A 29 -0.96 12.73 -3.77
C GLY A 29 -1.13 11.87 -5.03
N LEU A 30 -0.51 10.68 -5.05
CA LEU A 30 -0.64 9.73 -6.17
C LEU A 30 -2.00 9.02 -6.12
N GLU A 31 -2.46 8.61 -4.93
CA GLU A 31 -3.81 8.07 -4.74
C GLU A 31 -4.87 9.09 -5.18
N ARG A 32 -4.76 10.34 -4.71
CA ARG A 32 -5.68 11.41 -5.15
C ARG A 32 -5.67 11.58 -6.67
N TYR A 33 -4.49 11.52 -7.30
CA TYR A 33 -4.38 11.62 -8.75
C TYR A 33 -5.08 10.44 -9.44
N MET A 34 -4.83 9.21 -8.99
CA MET A 34 -5.47 8.00 -9.51
C MET A 34 -7.00 8.09 -9.38
N TYR A 35 -7.51 8.54 -8.23
CA TYR A 35 -8.94 8.79 -8.02
C TYR A 35 -9.50 9.80 -9.04
N MET A 36 -8.84 10.93 -9.24
CA MET A 36 -9.25 11.93 -10.23
C MET A 36 -9.23 11.37 -11.65
N ALA A 37 -8.22 10.56 -12.01
CA ALA A 37 -8.10 9.93 -13.32
C ALA A 37 -9.23 8.93 -13.57
N LEU A 38 -9.55 8.07 -12.59
CA LEU A 38 -10.69 7.14 -12.63
C LEU A 38 -12.02 7.90 -12.79
N LYS A 39 -12.24 8.94 -11.98
CA LYS A 39 -13.43 9.79 -12.03
C LYS A 39 -13.59 10.46 -13.40
N LYS A 40 -12.51 11.04 -13.94
CA LYS A 40 -12.50 11.67 -15.28
C LYS A 40 -12.82 10.67 -16.39
N ALA A 41 -12.31 9.44 -16.26
CA ALA A 41 -12.56 8.35 -17.20
C ALA A 41 -13.93 7.67 -17.00
N LYS A 42 -14.72 8.07 -15.99
CA LYS A 42 -15.99 7.43 -15.58
C LYS A 42 -15.84 5.95 -15.24
N ILE A 43 -14.66 5.54 -14.76
CA ILE A 43 -14.40 4.18 -14.27
C ILE A 43 -14.80 4.12 -12.80
N LYS A 44 -15.70 3.19 -12.48
CA LYS A 44 -16.15 2.98 -11.09
C LYS A 44 -15.08 2.21 -10.32
N ALA A 45 -14.63 2.79 -9.21
CA ALA A 45 -13.80 2.11 -8.23
C ALA A 45 -14.03 2.71 -6.84
N LYS A 46 -13.96 1.89 -5.79
CA LYS A 46 -14.07 2.32 -4.40
C LYS A 46 -12.67 2.54 -3.82
N TYR A 47 -12.41 3.72 -3.27
CA TYR A 47 -11.18 4.01 -2.52
C TYR A 47 -11.22 3.33 -1.15
N GLU A 48 -10.17 2.57 -0.81
CA GLU A 48 -10.05 1.78 0.43
C GLU A 48 -11.33 0.96 0.76
N GLY A 49 -11.99 0.44 -0.28
CA GLY A 49 -13.33 -0.15 -0.15
C GLY A 49 -13.40 -1.45 0.65
N GLU A 50 -12.28 -2.18 0.76
CA GLU A 50 -12.21 -3.46 1.46
C GLU A 50 -10.82 -3.68 2.07
N THR A 51 -10.78 -4.39 3.21
CA THR A 51 -9.55 -4.81 3.87
C THR A 51 -9.49 -6.34 3.95
N PHE A 52 -8.46 -6.92 3.35
CA PHE A 52 -8.22 -8.35 3.29
C PHE A 52 -7.36 -8.81 4.47
N VAL A 53 -7.61 -10.02 4.97
CA VAL A 53 -6.73 -10.70 5.92
C VAL A 53 -5.79 -11.61 5.14
N LEU A 54 -4.52 -11.20 4.99
CA LEU A 54 -3.50 -11.96 4.26
C LEU A 54 -2.95 -13.14 5.06
N LEU A 55 -2.86 -12.97 6.38
CA LEU A 55 -2.46 -14.01 7.32
C LEU A 55 -3.29 -13.85 8.58
N ASN A 56 -3.93 -14.94 9.00
CA ASN A 56 -4.69 -14.95 10.24
C ASN A 56 -3.78 -14.75 11.46
N GLY A 57 -4.30 -14.06 12.47
CA GLY A 57 -3.64 -13.98 13.77
C GLY A 57 -3.67 -15.35 14.45
N PHE A 58 -2.67 -15.63 15.27
CA PHE A 58 -2.56 -16.91 15.96
C PHE A 58 -2.06 -16.70 17.39
N HIS A 59 -2.31 -17.66 18.27
CA HIS A 59 -1.69 -17.67 19.60
C HIS A 59 -0.27 -18.24 19.47
N PHE A 60 0.73 -17.50 19.96
CA PHE A 60 2.11 -17.96 20.02
C PHE A 60 2.43 -18.35 21.47
N PRO A 61 2.46 -19.66 21.78
CA PRO A 61 2.59 -20.14 23.16
C PRO A 61 4.03 -20.12 23.68
N ASN A 62 5.02 -20.05 22.79
CA ASN A 62 6.42 -20.14 23.20
C ASN A 62 6.91 -18.82 23.81
N LYS A 63 7.89 -18.91 24.71
CA LYS A 63 8.64 -17.74 25.19
C LYS A 63 9.48 -17.15 24.06
N CYS A 64 9.63 -15.83 24.05
CA CYS A 64 10.46 -15.13 23.08
C CYS A 64 11.14 -13.94 23.76
N TYR A 65 12.42 -14.10 24.08
CA TYR A 65 13.21 -13.03 24.67
C TYR A 65 13.72 -12.12 23.56
N ALA A 66 13.21 -10.88 23.53
CA ALA A 66 13.53 -9.93 22.48
C ALA A 66 13.41 -8.48 22.96
N ARG A 67 14.11 -7.58 22.28
CA ARG A 67 13.84 -6.13 22.32
C ARG A 67 12.66 -5.79 21.42
N GLN A 68 12.18 -4.55 21.47
CA GLN A 68 11.15 -4.09 20.53
C GLN A 68 11.71 -4.03 19.10
N ALA A 69 10.84 -4.11 18.08
CA ALA A 69 11.24 -4.10 16.67
C ALA A 69 11.97 -2.81 16.23
N ASN A 70 11.78 -1.71 16.95
CA ASN A 70 12.51 -0.45 16.75
C ASN A 70 13.88 -0.42 17.45
N GLY A 71 14.35 -1.55 18.00
CA GLY A 71 15.60 -1.68 18.76
C GLY A 71 15.56 -1.13 20.18
N LYS A 72 14.43 -0.58 20.64
CA LYS A 72 14.28 0.04 21.97
C LYS A 72 13.77 -0.96 23.03
N GLY A 73 13.89 -0.52 24.28
CA GLY A 73 13.38 -1.23 25.46
C GLY A 73 14.21 -2.45 25.89
N ASP A 74 13.80 -3.06 27.00
CA ASP A 74 14.52 -4.16 27.63
C ASP A 74 14.39 -5.48 26.84
N PHE A 75 15.46 -6.27 26.91
CA PHE A 75 15.50 -7.65 26.45
C PHE A 75 14.80 -8.53 27.50
N LYS A 76 13.54 -8.86 27.24
CA LYS A 76 12.70 -9.66 28.15
C LYS A 76 11.75 -10.54 27.35
N ASP A 77 11.08 -11.47 28.04
CA ASP A 77 10.08 -12.32 27.41
C ASP A 77 8.92 -11.48 26.86
N ARG A 78 8.69 -11.63 25.56
CA ARG A 78 7.62 -11.00 24.76
C ARG A 78 6.86 -12.04 23.94
N GLY A 79 7.06 -13.33 24.26
CA GLY A 79 6.31 -14.46 23.72
C GLY A 79 4.98 -14.66 24.44
N SER A 80 4.46 -15.89 24.41
CA SER A 80 3.27 -16.33 25.17
C SER A 80 2.05 -15.41 24.99
N LYS A 81 1.79 -14.97 23.75
CA LYS A 81 0.78 -13.96 23.44
C LYS A 81 0.12 -14.19 22.09
N ARG A 82 -0.96 -13.47 21.83
CA ARG A 82 -1.57 -13.44 20.49
C ARG A 82 -0.73 -12.58 19.53
N ILE A 83 -0.47 -13.14 18.36
CA ILE A 83 0.11 -12.44 17.21
C ILE A 83 -1.05 -11.94 16.35
N LEU A 84 -1.01 -10.65 16.01
CA LEU A 84 -2.05 -10.00 15.22
C LEU A 84 -2.01 -10.47 13.76
N PRO A 85 -3.17 -10.50 13.08
CA PRO A 85 -3.22 -10.80 11.65
C PRO A 85 -2.46 -9.77 10.82
N ILE A 86 -1.98 -10.20 9.65
CA ILE A 86 -1.51 -9.28 8.60
C ILE A 86 -2.71 -8.92 7.75
N LYS A 87 -3.12 -7.65 7.82
CA LYS A 87 -4.18 -7.09 6.98
C LYS A 87 -3.61 -6.26 5.84
N TYR A 88 -4.39 -6.14 4.76
CA TYR A 88 -4.03 -5.37 3.58
C TYR A 88 -5.26 -4.74 2.94
N THR A 89 -5.19 -3.43 2.72
CA THR A 89 -6.25 -2.61 2.14
C THR A 89 -5.66 -2.04 0.86
N PRO A 90 -6.04 -2.53 -0.33
CA PRO A 90 -5.59 -1.92 -1.58
C PRO A 90 -6.24 -0.54 -1.74
N ASP A 91 -5.56 0.36 -2.46
CA ASP A 91 -6.02 1.74 -2.63
C ASP A 91 -7.38 1.83 -3.35
N PHE A 92 -7.57 1.09 -4.44
CA PHE A 92 -8.84 1.11 -5.19
C PHE A 92 -9.29 -0.29 -5.62
N ILE A 93 -10.60 -0.53 -5.53
CA ILE A 93 -11.24 -1.78 -5.97
C ILE A 93 -12.33 -1.44 -6.99
N GLY A 94 -12.15 -1.94 -8.21
CA GLY A 94 -13.15 -1.92 -9.29
C GLY A 94 -13.93 -3.25 -9.36
N ASP A 95 -14.71 -3.41 -10.42
CA ASP A 95 -15.55 -4.60 -10.61
C ASP A 95 -14.72 -5.86 -10.92
N ASP A 96 -13.66 -5.72 -11.71
CA ASP A 96 -12.78 -6.80 -12.19
C ASP A 96 -11.29 -6.46 -12.04
N PHE A 97 -10.96 -5.41 -11.28
CA PHE A 97 -9.58 -4.99 -11.07
C PHE A 97 -9.33 -4.38 -9.69
N ILE A 98 -8.08 -4.39 -9.28
CA ILE A 98 -7.60 -3.73 -8.05
C ILE A 98 -6.37 -2.89 -8.39
N ILE A 99 -6.30 -1.67 -7.85
CA ILE A 99 -5.18 -0.75 -8.03
C ILE A 99 -4.53 -0.48 -6.68
N GLU A 100 -3.22 -0.68 -6.62
CA GLU A 100 -2.35 -0.29 -5.50
C GLU A 100 -1.33 0.74 -5.98
N THR A 101 -1.50 2.01 -5.62
CA THR A 101 -0.53 3.03 -5.96
C THR A 101 0.71 2.91 -5.06
N LYS A 102 1.91 2.97 -5.66
CA LYS A 102 3.14 2.77 -4.88
C LYS A 102 4.32 3.59 -5.39
N GLY A 103 4.45 4.82 -4.89
CA GLY A 103 5.53 5.74 -5.29
C GLY A 103 6.89 5.53 -4.62
N ARG A 104 6.97 4.89 -3.44
CA ARG A 104 8.25 4.60 -2.75
C ARG A 104 8.31 3.17 -2.24
N ALA A 105 9.47 2.56 -2.38
CA ALA A 105 9.77 1.26 -1.78
C ALA A 105 9.70 1.35 -0.24
N ASN A 106 9.08 0.34 0.36
CA ASN A 106 9.19 0.07 1.79
C ASN A 106 9.56 -1.42 1.94
N GLU A 107 10.22 -1.79 3.03
CA GLU A 107 10.75 -3.16 3.20
C GLU A 107 9.64 -4.22 3.40
N SER A 108 8.47 -3.83 3.93
CA SER A 108 7.37 -4.75 4.21
C SER A 108 6.44 -5.00 3.02
N PHE A 109 6.43 -4.11 2.04
CA PHE A 109 5.52 -4.12 0.90
C PHE A 109 5.75 -5.32 -0.01
N PRO A 110 7.00 -5.69 -0.40
CA PRO A 110 7.21 -6.89 -1.22
C PRO A 110 6.57 -8.14 -0.63
N MET A 111 6.65 -8.32 0.70
CA MET A 111 6.03 -9.45 1.39
C MET A 111 4.50 -9.37 1.41
N ARG A 112 3.93 -8.21 1.77
CA ARG A 112 2.46 -8.04 1.74
C ARG A 112 1.89 -8.17 0.33
N TRP A 113 2.56 -7.62 -0.67
CA TRP A 113 2.17 -7.72 -2.07
C TRP A 113 2.24 -9.15 -2.58
N LYS A 114 3.26 -9.93 -2.15
CA LYS A 114 3.35 -11.35 -2.49
C LYS A 114 2.18 -12.15 -1.89
N LEU A 115 1.86 -11.92 -0.62
CA LEU A 115 0.73 -12.58 0.05
C LEU A 115 -0.62 -12.15 -0.53
N PHE A 116 -0.77 -10.87 -0.88
CA PHE A 116 -1.99 -10.37 -1.51
C PHE A 116 -2.19 -10.96 -2.90
N LYS A 117 -1.15 -11.03 -3.74
CA LYS A 117 -1.22 -11.72 -5.03
C LYS A 117 -1.66 -13.17 -4.89
N LYS A 118 -1.16 -13.88 -3.87
CA LYS A 118 -1.60 -15.25 -3.58
C LYS A 118 -3.10 -15.29 -3.28
N LEU A 119 -3.59 -14.42 -2.39
CA LEU A 119 -5.02 -14.33 -2.06
C LEU A 119 -5.87 -14.04 -3.30
N VAL A 120 -5.44 -13.09 -4.15
CA VAL A 120 -6.14 -12.73 -5.40
C VAL A 120 -6.17 -13.91 -6.36
N THR A 121 -5.07 -14.65 -6.53
CA THR A 121 -5.07 -15.85 -7.37
C THR A 121 -6.04 -16.92 -6.87
N GLU A 122 -6.21 -17.06 -5.55
CA GLU A 122 -7.07 -18.07 -4.95
C GLU A 122 -8.55 -17.67 -4.94
N GLN A 123 -8.86 -16.40 -4.70
CA GLN A 123 -10.24 -15.91 -4.46
C GLN A 123 -10.81 -15.09 -5.62
N PHE A 124 -9.95 -14.44 -6.39
CA PHE A 124 -10.32 -13.50 -7.45
C PHE A 124 -9.51 -13.78 -8.73
N PRO A 125 -9.55 -15.01 -9.29
CA PRO A 125 -8.66 -15.41 -10.38
C PRO A 125 -8.80 -14.57 -11.66
N GLN A 126 -9.97 -13.93 -11.85
CA GLN A 126 -10.25 -13.08 -13.00
C GLN A 126 -9.81 -11.62 -12.81
N TYR A 127 -9.40 -11.24 -11.60
CA TYR A 127 -9.10 -9.84 -11.29
C TYR A 127 -7.73 -9.44 -11.82
N THR A 128 -7.67 -8.25 -12.42
CA THR A 128 -6.41 -7.65 -12.84
C THR A 128 -5.82 -6.75 -11.75
N LEU A 129 -4.54 -6.94 -11.42
CA LEU A 129 -3.83 -6.10 -10.46
C LEU A 129 -2.98 -5.04 -11.16
N TYR A 130 -3.19 -3.77 -10.79
CA TYR A 130 -2.39 -2.65 -11.25
C TYR A 130 -1.59 -2.04 -10.10
N LYS A 131 -0.33 -1.65 -10.37
CA LYS A 131 0.55 -1.06 -9.35
C LYS A 131 1.31 0.19 -9.83
N PRO A 132 0.60 1.29 -10.18
CA PRO A 132 1.23 2.49 -10.72
C PRO A 132 2.09 3.20 -9.68
N GLN A 133 3.24 3.73 -10.11
CA GLN A 133 4.24 4.37 -9.25
C GLN A 133 4.31 5.89 -9.45
N ASN A 134 3.75 6.39 -10.54
CA ASN A 134 3.75 7.79 -10.94
C ASN A 134 2.49 8.12 -11.75
N GLN A 135 2.27 9.40 -12.04
CA GLN A 135 1.07 9.88 -12.73
C GLN A 135 0.93 9.31 -14.15
N ALA A 136 2.04 9.20 -14.90
CA ALA A 136 2.01 8.63 -16.25
C ALA A 136 1.59 7.14 -16.24
N GLU A 137 2.01 6.38 -15.22
CA GLU A 137 1.54 5.02 -15.02
C GLU A 137 0.06 4.96 -14.62
N CYS A 138 -0.44 5.92 -13.83
CA CYS A 138 -1.88 6.03 -13.54
C CYS A 138 -2.68 6.24 -14.83
N ASP A 139 -2.25 7.14 -15.70
CA ASP A 139 -2.89 7.37 -17.00
C ASP A 139 -2.86 6.10 -17.86
N ARG A 140 -1.72 5.40 -17.86
CA ARG A 140 -1.58 4.11 -18.57
C ARG A 140 -2.53 3.03 -18.04
N VAL A 141 -2.76 2.97 -16.74
CA VAL A 141 -3.74 2.06 -16.14
C VAL A 141 -5.15 2.34 -16.66
N ILE A 142 -5.54 3.61 -16.78
CA ILE A 142 -6.83 4.01 -17.36
C ILE A 142 -6.96 3.52 -18.81
N GLU A 143 -5.92 3.68 -19.62
CA GLU A 143 -5.90 3.20 -21.00
C GLU A 143 -6.09 1.68 -21.10
N ILE A 144 -5.40 0.92 -20.24
CA ILE A 144 -5.47 -0.54 -20.22
C ILE A 144 -6.88 -1.01 -19.82
N ILE A 145 -7.46 -0.42 -18.77
CA ILE A 145 -8.83 -0.76 -18.32
C ILE A 145 -9.83 -0.51 -19.46
N ARG A 146 -9.77 0.67 -20.10
CA ARG A 146 -10.68 1.01 -21.21
C ARG A 146 -10.50 0.10 -22.42
N SER A 147 -9.27 -0.30 -22.72
CA SER A 147 -9.00 -1.21 -23.84
C SER A 147 -9.54 -2.62 -23.59
N SER A 148 -9.59 -3.04 -22.31
CA SER A 148 -10.11 -4.34 -21.92
C SER A 148 -11.64 -4.39 -22.00
N GLN A 149 -12.33 -3.30 -21.69
CA GLN A 149 -13.80 -3.18 -21.78
C GLN A 149 -14.36 -3.10 -23.21
N LYS A 150 -13.51 -2.87 -24.22
CA LYS A 150 -13.92 -2.78 -25.63
C LYS A 150 -13.89 -4.13 -26.36
N LYS A 151 -13.34 -5.17 -25.72
CA LYS A 151 -13.35 -6.54 -26.24
C LYS A 151 -14.61 -7.25 -25.80
#